data_AF-A0A0F9VWK6-F1
#
_entry.id   AF-A0A0F9VWK6-F1
#
_cell.length_a   1.000
_cell.length_b   1.000
_cell.length_c   1.000
_cell.angle_alpha   90.00
_cell.angle_beta   90.00
_cell.angle_gamma   90.00
#
_symmetry.space_group_name_H-M   'P 1'
#
loop_
_entity.id
_entity.type
_entity.pdbx_description
1 polymer ?
#
loop_
_entity_poly.entity_id
_entity_poly.type
_entity_poly.pdbx_seq_one_letter_code
_entity_poly.pdbx_strand_id
1 'polypeptide(L)'
;MARPFKWIDVEDPEQFNWIANYLVRQSTAGLLPNALTTALNRYSVEETVYRLEEMLDTAVFRELSRRMQATWNVRQHRKKHGNPVSIQMSKEAQKQLKALAKKSGQTQVETLGQIISNAVHEQKQDMEKYKKEKESFFLRIEKHRRATQQVKYVYGGVVESLLKSLAEEINHRCRYEALVGKLDDAAIENEAIEAYCDSVTKRVAEVERELSKLKLMRARVGPSLNERMQEFIRFHEEEGLDVGSDHS
;
A
#
# COMPACT_ATOMS: atom_id res chain seq x y z
N MET A 1 38.27 58.27 -12.61
CA MET A 1 37.27 57.60 -11.74
C MET A 1 35.94 57.58 -12.48
N ALA A 2 35.16 56.50 -12.40
CA ALA A 2 33.86 56.43 -13.08
C ALA A 2 32.85 57.35 -12.35
N ARG A 3 32.03 58.09 -13.11
CA ARG A 3 30.97 58.93 -12.55
C ARG A 3 29.97 58.04 -11.79
N PRO A 4 29.41 58.51 -10.65
CA PRO A 4 28.57 57.68 -9.80
C PRO A 4 27.44 56.99 -10.55
N PHE A 5 26.74 57.69 -11.45
CA PHE A 5 25.47 57.21 -12.02
C PHE A 5 25.56 56.64 -13.44
N LYS A 6 26.78 56.36 -13.94
CA LYS A 6 27.01 55.87 -15.32
C LYS A 6 26.33 54.53 -15.68
N TRP A 7 25.83 53.79 -14.69
CA TRP A 7 25.15 52.50 -14.89
C TRP A 7 23.63 52.65 -15.15
N ILE A 8 23.11 53.88 -15.10
CA ILE A 8 21.70 54.17 -15.35
C ILE A 8 21.49 54.26 -16.87
N ASP A 9 20.64 53.40 -17.40
CA ASP A 9 20.12 53.54 -18.74
C ASP A 9 18.78 54.27 -18.67
N VAL A 10 18.76 55.49 -19.18
CA VAL A 10 17.57 56.34 -19.18
C VAL A 10 16.61 55.96 -20.32
N GLU A 11 17.10 55.22 -21.32
CA GLU A 11 16.29 54.67 -22.39
C GLU A 11 15.55 53.39 -21.97
N ASP A 12 15.96 52.73 -20.88
CA ASP A 12 15.23 51.63 -20.25
C ASP A 12 14.06 52.17 -19.40
N PRO A 13 12.79 52.06 -19.86
CA PRO A 13 11.65 52.60 -19.12
C PRO A 13 11.42 51.89 -17.78
N GLU A 14 11.87 50.64 -17.64
CA GLU A 14 11.75 49.91 -16.38
C GLU A 14 12.77 50.40 -15.36
N GLN A 15 14.03 50.58 -15.75
CA GLN A 15 15.07 51.13 -14.89
C GLN A 15 14.73 52.56 -14.49
N PHE A 16 14.27 53.37 -15.44
CA PHE A 16 13.83 54.75 -15.20
C PHE A 16 12.73 54.82 -14.15
N ASN A 17 11.62 54.09 -14.36
CA ASN A 17 10.50 54.06 -13.42
C ASN A 17 10.92 53.51 -12.05
N TRP A 18 11.81 52.53 -12.01
CA TRP A 18 12.32 52.00 -10.74
C TRP A 18 13.14 53.03 -9.97
N ILE A 19 14.04 53.77 -10.66
CA ILE A 19 14.85 54.83 -10.04
C ILE A 19 13.93 55.92 -9.48
N ALA A 20 12.96 56.38 -10.26
CA ALA A 20 12.00 57.40 -9.84
C ALA A 20 11.30 57.00 -8.52
N ASN A 21 10.76 55.79 -8.48
CA ASN A 21 10.12 55.24 -7.29
C ASN A 21 11.09 55.03 -6.11
N TYR A 22 12.33 54.62 -6.40
CA TYR A 22 13.37 54.45 -5.37
C TYR A 22 13.70 55.78 -4.71
N LEU A 23 13.91 56.84 -5.50
CA LEU A 23 14.23 58.18 -5.01
C LEU A 23 13.10 58.74 -4.13
N VAL A 24 11.84 58.63 -4.57
CA VAL A 24 10.68 59.05 -3.75
C VAL A 24 10.68 58.35 -2.39
N ARG A 25 10.86 57.02 -2.37
CA ARG A 25 10.89 56.25 -1.11
C ARG A 25 12.03 56.65 -0.19
N GLN A 26 13.23 56.81 -0.74
CA GLN A 26 14.39 57.24 0.06
C GLN A 26 14.23 58.67 0.58
N SER A 27 13.58 59.56 -0.20
CA SER A 27 13.24 60.92 0.22
C SER A 27 12.29 60.90 1.41
N THR A 28 11.20 60.13 1.32
CA THR A 28 10.22 59.99 2.43
C THR A 28 10.85 59.38 3.69
N ALA A 29 11.87 58.53 3.54
CA ALA A 29 12.59 57.94 4.65
C ALA A 29 13.68 58.86 5.24
N GLY A 30 13.92 60.04 4.64
CA GLY A 30 14.98 60.96 5.06
C GLY A 30 16.40 60.44 4.81
N LEU A 31 16.57 59.49 3.89
CA LEU A 31 17.84 58.80 3.62
C LEU A 31 18.61 59.39 2.41
N LEU A 32 18.02 60.38 1.74
CA LEU A 32 18.66 61.05 0.61
C LEU A 32 19.61 62.17 1.04
N PRO A 33 20.71 62.39 0.29
CA PRO A 33 21.54 63.57 0.46
C PRO A 33 20.73 64.86 0.26
N ASN A 34 20.99 65.89 1.08
CA ASN A 34 20.27 67.18 1.05
C ASN A 34 20.18 67.81 -0.35
N ALA A 35 21.25 67.71 -1.15
CA ALA A 35 21.29 68.22 -2.51
C ALA A 35 20.27 67.52 -3.43
N LEU A 36 20.05 66.21 -3.26
CA LEU A 36 19.11 65.42 -4.05
C LEU A 36 17.66 65.62 -3.54
N THR A 37 17.47 65.76 -2.24
CA THR A 37 16.19 66.18 -1.65
C THR A 37 15.79 67.56 -2.17
N THR A 38 16.73 68.50 -2.26
CA THR A 38 16.49 69.83 -2.82
C THR A 38 16.16 69.76 -4.31
N ALA A 39 16.83 68.88 -5.07
CA ALA A 39 16.53 68.67 -6.48
C ALA A 39 15.11 68.11 -6.68
N LEU A 40 14.71 67.10 -5.90
CA LEU A 40 13.34 66.53 -5.93
C LEU A 40 12.25 67.52 -5.55
N ASN A 41 12.55 68.50 -4.71
CA ASN A 41 11.61 69.57 -4.35
C ASN A 41 11.51 70.66 -5.43
N ARG A 42 12.51 70.78 -6.31
CA ARG A 42 12.60 71.82 -7.35
C ARG A 42 12.19 71.32 -8.74
N TYR A 43 12.42 70.04 -9.01
CA TYR A 43 12.20 69.41 -10.30
C TYR A 43 11.26 68.22 -10.14
N SER A 44 10.64 67.76 -11.23
CA SER A 44 9.90 66.49 -11.19
C SER A 44 10.86 65.33 -10.90
N VAL A 45 10.31 64.20 -10.47
CA VAL A 45 11.12 63.00 -10.20
C VAL A 45 11.83 62.55 -11.47
N GLU A 46 11.13 62.60 -12.60
CA GLU A 46 11.63 62.26 -13.93
C GLU A 46 12.82 63.15 -14.31
N GLU A 47 12.66 64.47 -14.19
CA GLU A 47 13.70 65.45 -14.47
C GLU A 47 14.91 65.27 -13.54
N THR A 48 14.66 64.88 -12.29
CA THR A 48 15.73 64.58 -11.33
C THR A 48 16.52 63.33 -11.75
N VAL A 49 15.85 62.32 -12.32
CA VAL A 49 16.52 61.11 -12.85
C VAL A 49 17.42 61.44 -14.03
N TYR A 50 16.96 62.26 -14.99
CA TYR A 50 17.79 62.72 -16.12
C TYR A 50 19.05 63.48 -15.66
N ARG A 51 18.93 64.25 -14.57
CA ARG A 51 20.03 65.05 -14.02
C ARG A 51 20.96 64.30 -13.07
N LEU A 52 20.73 63.00 -12.80
CA LEU A 52 21.59 62.22 -11.91
C LEU A 52 23.04 62.16 -12.42
N GLU A 53 23.24 62.09 -13.73
CA GLU A 53 24.59 62.03 -14.32
C GLU A 53 25.38 63.34 -14.19
N GLU A 54 24.67 64.45 -13.97
CA GLU A 54 25.22 65.80 -13.78
C GLU A 54 25.58 66.10 -12.32
N MET A 55 25.22 65.19 -11.39
CA MET A 55 25.50 65.38 -9.97
C MET A 55 27.00 65.30 -9.66
N LEU A 56 27.42 66.08 -8.67
CA LEU A 56 28.81 66.16 -8.23
C LEU A 56 29.35 64.78 -7.84
N ASP A 57 30.59 64.49 -8.25
CA ASP A 57 31.28 63.26 -7.90
C ASP A 57 31.81 63.31 -6.46
N THR A 58 30.90 63.21 -5.48
CA THR A 58 31.22 63.17 -4.05
C THR A 58 31.09 61.75 -3.50
N ALA A 59 31.77 61.47 -2.38
CA ALA A 59 31.68 60.18 -1.69
C ALA A 59 30.23 59.79 -1.34
N VAL A 60 29.40 60.78 -1.00
CA VAL A 60 27.98 60.58 -0.66
C VAL A 60 27.19 60.10 -1.88
N PHE A 61 27.39 60.71 -3.05
CA PHE A 61 26.71 60.30 -4.29
C PHE A 61 27.23 58.97 -4.83
N ARG A 62 28.52 58.65 -4.64
CA ARG A 62 29.07 57.32 -4.95
C ARG A 62 28.41 56.22 -4.13
N GLU A 63 28.24 56.43 -2.83
CA GLU A 63 27.61 55.44 -1.95
C GLU A 63 26.11 55.28 -2.26
N LEU A 64 25.40 56.39 -2.52
CA LEU A 64 24.01 56.33 -2.97
C LEU A 64 23.88 55.53 -4.26
N SER A 65 24.73 55.83 -5.25
CA SER A 65 24.75 55.11 -6.52
C SER A 65 25.04 53.62 -6.32
N ARG A 66 26.03 53.26 -5.50
CA ARG A 66 26.35 51.85 -5.19
C ARG A 66 25.17 51.10 -4.59
N ARG A 67 24.44 51.74 -3.64
CA ARG A 67 23.24 51.15 -3.02
C ARG A 67 22.11 50.99 -4.01
N MET A 68 21.89 52.00 -4.86
CA MET A 68 20.89 51.95 -5.93
C MET A 68 21.21 50.80 -6.88
N GLN A 69 22.43 50.73 -7.41
CA GLN A 69 22.87 49.69 -8.32
C GLN A 69 22.73 48.29 -7.71
N ALA A 70 23.14 48.10 -6.45
CA ALA A 70 22.97 46.82 -5.76
C ALA A 70 21.50 46.42 -5.62
N THR A 71 20.62 47.38 -5.27
CA THR A 71 19.18 47.13 -5.14
C THR A 71 18.54 46.80 -6.48
N TRP A 72 18.97 47.48 -7.56
CA TRP A 72 18.54 47.20 -8.92
C TRP A 72 18.95 45.80 -9.36
N ASN A 73 20.21 45.42 -9.13
CA ASN A 73 20.71 44.08 -9.45
C ASN A 73 19.93 42.99 -8.70
N VAL A 74 19.61 43.22 -7.41
CA VAL A 74 18.76 42.31 -6.63
C VAL A 74 17.35 42.21 -7.23
N ARG A 75 16.75 43.33 -7.67
CA ARG A 75 15.45 43.31 -8.35
C ARG A 75 15.50 42.53 -9.65
N GLN A 76 16.50 42.77 -10.50
CA GLN A 76 16.71 42.06 -11.75
C GLN A 76 16.90 40.56 -11.51
N HIS A 77 17.68 40.19 -10.50
CA HIS A 77 17.85 38.80 -10.08
C HIS A 77 16.52 38.17 -9.65
N ARG A 78 15.72 38.85 -8.81
CA ARG A 78 14.39 38.36 -8.38
C ARG A 78 13.39 38.25 -9.53
N LYS A 79 13.46 39.15 -10.51
CA LYS A 79 12.62 39.07 -11.72
C LYS A 79 12.92 37.80 -12.53
N LYS A 80 14.19 37.40 -12.60
CA LYS A 80 14.63 36.18 -13.33
C LYS A 80 14.41 34.89 -12.55
N HIS A 81 14.71 34.89 -11.25
CA HIS A 81 14.75 33.67 -10.43
C HIS A 81 13.59 33.53 -9.42
N GLY A 82 12.66 34.49 -9.42
CA GLY A 82 11.58 34.55 -8.44
C GLY A 82 12.00 35.16 -7.10
N ASN A 83 11.03 35.26 -6.19
CA ASN A 83 11.27 35.80 -4.86
C ASN A 83 11.87 34.72 -3.95
N PRO A 84 13.02 34.98 -3.29
CA PRO A 84 13.57 34.04 -2.32
C PRO A 84 12.59 33.89 -1.15
N VAL A 85 12.33 32.65 -0.74
CA VAL A 85 11.49 32.33 0.41
C VAL A 85 12.37 32.16 1.64
N SER A 86 12.03 32.85 2.72
CA SER A 86 12.68 32.65 4.02
C SER A 86 11.97 31.56 4.79
N ILE A 87 12.67 30.46 5.07
CA ILE A 87 12.16 29.33 5.85
C ILE A 87 12.80 29.40 7.23
N GLN A 88 11.97 29.38 8.28
CA GLN A 88 12.44 29.23 9.65
C GLN A 88 12.62 27.75 9.96
N MET A 89 13.74 27.40 10.59
CA MET A 89 14.05 26.03 11.01
C MET A 89 14.78 26.04 12.35
N SER A 90 14.80 24.90 13.06
CA SER A 90 15.55 24.78 14.30
C SER A 90 17.06 24.94 14.06
N LYS A 91 17.79 25.35 15.10
CA LYS A 91 19.25 25.53 15.02
C LYS A 91 19.95 24.23 14.66
N GLU A 92 19.43 23.11 15.15
CA GLU A 92 19.91 21.76 14.91
C GLU A 92 19.76 21.39 13.44
N ALA A 93 18.57 21.60 12.86
CA ALA A 93 18.30 21.33 11.46
C ALA A 93 19.18 22.20 10.55
N GLN A 94 19.36 23.47 10.88
CA GLN A 94 20.24 24.37 10.14
C GLN A 94 21.70 23.90 10.17
N LYS A 95 22.19 23.43 11.33
CA LYS A 95 23.55 22.89 11.48
C LYS A 95 23.74 21.63 10.65
N GLN A 96 22.76 20.73 10.64
CA GLN A 96 22.78 19.52 9.84
C GLN A 96 22.76 19.83 8.34
N LEU A 97 21.87 20.71 7.88
CA LEU A 97 21.81 21.13 6.49
C LEU A 97 23.13 21.76 6.03
N LYS A 98 23.73 22.63 6.85
CA LYS A 98 25.03 23.23 6.56
C LYS A 98 26.15 22.19 6.47
N ALA A 99 26.16 21.20 7.36
CA ALA A 99 27.15 20.12 7.33
C ALA A 99 26.99 19.24 6.09
N LEU A 100 25.75 18.91 5.72
CA LEU A 100 25.43 18.14 4.52
C LEU A 100 25.86 18.89 3.25
N ALA A 101 25.47 20.16 3.13
CA ALA A 101 25.85 21.00 2.00
C ALA A 101 27.38 21.15 1.85
N LYS A 102 28.09 21.33 2.97
CA LYS A 102 29.56 21.37 2.95
C LYS A 102 30.17 20.04 2.51
N LYS A 103 29.59 18.92 2.93
CA LYS A 103 30.08 17.58 2.58
C LYS A 103 29.85 17.26 1.10
N SER A 104 28.73 17.72 0.53
CA SER A 104 28.42 17.53 -0.90
C SER A 104 29.05 18.57 -1.82
N GLY A 105 29.64 19.64 -1.27
CA GLY A 105 30.19 20.74 -2.07
C GLY A 105 29.12 21.62 -2.74
N GLN A 106 27.89 21.57 -2.24
CA GLN A 106 26.74 22.28 -2.79
C GLN A 106 26.31 23.45 -1.91
N THR A 107 25.44 24.31 -2.44
CA THR A 107 24.75 25.31 -1.64
C THR A 107 23.68 24.66 -0.73
N GLN A 108 23.36 25.31 0.39
CA GLN A 108 22.30 24.81 1.29
C GLN A 108 20.94 24.68 0.59
N VAL A 109 20.68 25.55 -0.40
CA VAL A 109 19.44 25.54 -1.18
C VAL A 109 19.37 24.30 -2.08
N GLU A 110 20.44 23.99 -2.80
CA GLU A 110 20.52 22.79 -3.64
C GLU A 110 20.40 21.51 -2.81
N THR A 111 21.12 21.44 -1.69
CA THR A 111 21.04 20.27 -0.79
C THR A 111 19.64 20.10 -0.22
N LEU A 112 18.97 21.19 0.18
CA LEU A 112 17.59 21.13 0.66
C LEU A 112 16.63 20.67 -0.45
N GLY A 113 16.78 21.18 -1.67
CA GLY A 113 15.99 20.75 -2.82
C GLY A 113 16.18 19.27 -3.16
N GLN A 114 17.41 18.76 -3.04
CA GLN A 114 17.70 17.34 -3.22
C GLN A 114 17.07 16.48 -2.14
N ILE A 115 17.15 16.89 -0.86
CA ILE A 115 16.51 16.18 0.26
C ILE A 115 14.99 16.08 0.04
N ILE A 116 14.35 17.18 -0.35
CA ILE A 116 12.90 17.21 -0.64
C ILE A 116 12.57 16.27 -1.80
N SER A 117 13.35 16.33 -2.88
CA SER A 117 13.14 15.49 -4.06
C SER A 117 13.28 14.00 -3.75
N ASN A 118 14.31 13.64 -2.97
CA ASN A 118 14.54 12.27 -2.52
C ASN A 118 13.40 11.78 -1.63
N ALA A 119 12.98 12.57 -0.65
CA ALA A 119 11.87 12.20 0.24
C ALA A 119 10.55 11.97 -0.53
N VAL A 120 10.27 12.80 -1.55
CA VAL A 120 9.10 12.60 -2.42
C VAL A 120 9.23 11.31 -3.25
N HIS A 121 10.44 10.99 -3.72
CA HIS A 121 10.67 9.77 -4.47
C HIS A 121 10.54 8.51 -3.61
N GLU A 122 11.11 8.52 -2.41
CA GLU A 122 10.98 7.45 -1.40
C GLU A 122 9.52 7.22 -1.03
N GLN A 123 8.77 8.29 -0.75
CA GLN A 123 7.33 8.17 -0.44
C GLN A 123 6.53 7.52 -1.58
N LYS A 124 6.85 7.83 -2.84
CA LYS A 124 6.19 7.21 -4.00
C LYS A 124 6.53 5.72 -4.10
N GLN A 125 7.81 5.36 -3.94
CA GLN A 125 8.24 3.96 -3.97
C GLN A 125 7.58 3.14 -2.86
N ASP A 126 7.53 3.68 -1.64
CA ASP A 126 6.89 3.01 -0.50
C ASP A 126 5.39 2.82 -0.73
N MET A 127 4.71 3.82 -1.30
CA MET A 127 3.29 3.72 -1.64
C MET A 127 3.02 2.65 -2.72
N GLU A 128 3.86 2.57 -3.75
CA GLU A 128 3.74 1.53 -4.78
C GLU A 128 3.99 0.14 -4.22
N LYS A 129 5.00 -0.01 -3.36
CA LYS A 129 5.32 -1.27 -2.69
C LYS A 129 4.15 -1.71 -1.81
N TYR A 130 3.62 -0.81 -0.98
CA TYR A 130 2.46 -1.07 -0.15
C TYR A 130 1.23 -1.48 -0.97
N LYS A 131 0.99 -0.81 -2.11
CA LYS A 131 -0.11 -1.17 -3.02
C LYS A 131 0.04 -2.60 -3.57
N LYS A 132 1.23 -2.98 -4.04
CA LYS A 132 1.52 -4.34 -4.53
C LYS A 132 1.36 -5.39 -3.43
N GLU A 133 1.88 -5.12 -2.24
CA GLU A 133 1.75 -6.02 -1.08
C GLU A 133 0.28 -6.21 -0.70
N LYS A 134 -0.50 -5.12 -0.64
CA LYS A 134 -1.94 -5.14 -0.37
C LYS A 134 -2.70 -5.97 -1.42
N GLU A 135 -2.45 -5.76 -2.70
CA GLU A 135 -3.06 -6.55 -3.79
C GLU A 135 -2.72 -8.04 -3.67
N SER A 136 -1.45 -8.36 -3.41
CA SER A 136 -1.00 -9.74 -3.21
C SER A 136 -1.68 -10.41 -2.00
N PHE A 137 -1.88 -9.66 -0.92
CA PHE A 137 -2.54 -10.13 0.28
C PHE A 137 -4.02 -10.42 0.03
N PHE A 138 -4.73 -9.53 -0.68
CA PHE A 138 -6.11 -9.77 -1.09
C PHE A 138 -6.25 -11.01 -1.97
N LEU A 139 -5.36 -11.20 -2.95
CA LEU A 139 -5.35 -12.39 -3.79
C LEU A 139 -5.15 -13.67 -2.97
N ARG A 140 -4.27 -13.65 -1.97
CA ARG A 140 -4.06 -14.80 -1.06
C ARG A 140 -5.30 -15.09 -0.22
N ILE A 141 -5.92 -14.07 0.36
CA ILE A 141 -7.17 -14.23 1.13
C ILE A 141 -8.26 -14.84 0.26
N GLU A 142 -8.45 -14.30 -0.96
CA GLU A 142 -9.48 -14.77 -1.88
C GLU A 142 -9.23 -16.23 -2.31
N LYS A 143 -7.96 -16.60 -2.58
CA LYS A 143 -7.57 -17.98 -2.86
C LYS A 143 -7.89 -18.91 -1.68
N HIS A 144 -7.55 -18.51 -0.46
CA HIS A 144 -7.87 -19.29 0.73
C HIS A 144 -9.38 -19.43 0.94
N ARG A 145 -10.14 -18.35 0.77
CA ARG A 145 -11.60 -18.35 0.88
C ARG A 145 -12.23 -19.34 -0.10
N ARG A 146 -11.83 -19.29 -1.37
CA ARG A 146 -12.32 -20.23 -2.41
C ARG A 146 -11.97 -21.68 -2.08
N ALA A 147 -10.73 -21.94 -1.64
CA ALA A 147 -10.33 -23.28 -1.24
C ALA A 147 -11.17 -23.80 -0.06
N THR A 148 -11.38 -22.99 0.99
CA THR A 148 -12.22 -23.36 2.12
C THR A 148 -13.68 -23.59 1.72
N GLN A 149 -14.22 -22.75 0.83
CA GLN A 149 -15.59 -22.89 0.34
C GLN A 149 -15.76 -24.18 -0.47
N GLN A 150 -14.77 -24.54 -1.29
CA GLN A 150 -14.75 -25.80 -2.04
C GLN A 150 -14.70 -27.00 -1.09
N VAL A 151 -13.85 -26.96 -0.05
CA VAL A 151 -13.79 -28.00 0.99
C VAL A 151 -15.16 -28.16 1.65
N LYS A 152 -15.80 -27.05 2.05
CA LYS A 152 -17.11 -27.06 2.69
C LYS A 152 -18.18 -27.67 1.80
N TYR A 153 -18.17 -27.34 0.50
CA TYR A 153 -19.12 -27.88 -0.48
C TYR A 153 -18.96 -29.39 -0.66
N VAL A 154 -17.72 -29.87 -0.85
CA VAL A 154 -17.43 -31.31 -0.99
C VAL A 154 -17.82 -32.06 0.27
N TYR A 155 -17.45 -31.54 1.44
CA TYR A 155 -17.79 -32.16 2.73
C TYR A 155 -19.31 -32.24 2.92
N GLY A 156 -20.04 -31.16 2.64
CA GLY A 156 -21.51 -31.13 2.72
C GLY A 156 -22.15 -32.19 1.81
N GLY A 157 -21.73 -32.27 0.56
CA GLY A 157 -22.27 -33.26 -0.38
C GLY A 157 -21.97 -34.71 0.03
N VAL A 158 -20.78 -34.99 0.56
CA VAL A 158 -20.47 -36.34 1.08
C VAL A 158 -21.30 -36.66 2.31
N VAL A 159 -21.45 -35.73 3.26
CA VAL A 159 -22.29 -35.93 4.46
C VAL A 159 -23.73 -36.22 4.08
N GLU A 160 -24.32 -35.45 3.15
CA GLU A 160 -25.68 -35.70 2.66
C GLU A 160 -25.82 -37.07 2.00
N SER A 161 -24.85 -37.46 1.17
CA SER A 161 -24.86 -38.79 0.53
C SER A 161 -24.77 -39.91 1.57
N LEU A 162 -23.91 -39.77 2.58
CA LEU A 162 -23.76 -40.76 3.65
C LEU A 162 -25.02 -40.87 4.51
N LEU A 163 -25.65 -39.75 4.86
CA LEU A 163 -26.92 -39.74 5.60
C LEU A 163 -28.02 -40.45 4.81
N LYS A 164 -28.08 -40.24 3.49
CA LYS A 164 -29.03 -40.93 2.61
C LYS A 164 -28.78 -42.45 2.59
N SER A 165 -27.54 -42.87 2.37
CA SER A 165 -27.19 -44.30 2.38
C SER A 165 -27.47 -44.95 3.74
N LEU A 166 -27.25 -44.24 4.84
CA LEU A 166 -27.58 -44.72 6.19
C LEU A 166 -29.09 -44.91 6.37
N ALA A 167 -29.90 -43.94 5.93
CA ALA A 167 -31.35 -44.05 6.00
C ALA A 167 -31.90 -45.22 5.16
N GLU A 168 -31.34 -45.43 3.97
CA GLU A 168 -31.68 -46.57 3.12
C GLU A 168 -31.31 -47.90 3.79
N GLU A 169 -30.14 -48.00 4.40
CA GLU A 169 -29.70 -49.21 5.12
C GLU A 169 -30.56 -49.51 6.34
N ILE A 170 -30.93 -48.49 7.14
CA ILE A 170 -31.88 -48.66 8.27
C ILE A 170 -33.22 -49.22 7.77
N ASN A 171 -33.76 -48.65 6.69
CA ASN A 171 -35.04 -49.12 6.12
C ASN A 171 -34.94 -50.56 5.61
N HIS A 172 -33.83 -50.92 4.96
CA HIS A 172 -33.58 -52.29 4.53
C HIS A 172 -33.51 -53.25 5.72
N ARG A 173 -32.74 -52.93 6.77
CA ARG A 173 -32.67 -53.76 7.98
C ARG A 173 -34.03 -53.95 8.63
N CYS A 174 -34.82 -52.89 8.81
CA CYS A 174 -36.17 -53.01 9.35
C CYS A 174 -37.08 -53.92 8.51
N ARG A 175 -36.95 -53.91 7.17
CA ARG A 175 -37.69 -54.82 6.29
C ARG A 175 -37.23 -56.27 6.44
N TYR A 176 -35.92 -56.50 6.52
CA TYR A 176 -35.35 -57.83 6.76
C TYR A 176 -35.76 -58.38 8.13
N GLU A 177 -35.65 -57.58 9.19
CA GLU A 177 -36.12 -57.94 10.54
C GLU A 177 -37.62 -58.25 10.54
N ALA A 178 -38.45 -57.50 9.81
CA ALA A 178 -39.89 -57.77 9.70
C ALA A 178 -40.23 -59.05 8.92
N LEU A 179 -39.36 -59.49 8.01
CA LEU A 179 -39.51 -60.74 7.26
C LEU A 179 -39.01 -61.93 8.07
N VAL A 180 -37.83 -61.82 8.68
CA VAL A 180 -37.16 -62.88 9.45
C VAL A 180 -37.78 -63.05 10.84
N GLY A 181 -38.12 -61.95 11.53
CA GLY A 181 -38.75 -61.98 12.85
C GLY A 181 -40.22 -62.44 12.86
N LYS A 182 -40.78 -62.78 11.70
CA LYS A 182 -42.09 -63.45 11.57
C LYS A 182 -41.99 -64.94 11.25
N LEU A 183 -40.77 -65.46 11.09
CA LEU A 183 -40.51 -66.85 10.71
C LEU A 183 -40.02 -67.62 11.94
N ASP A 184 -40.94 -67.94 12.85
CA ASP A 184 -40.63 -68.73 14.05
C ASP A 184 -40.21 -70.19 13.75
N ASP A 185 -40.14 -70.66 12.49
CA ASP A 185 -39.66 -72.02 12.18
C ASP A 185 -39.33 -72.33 10.71
N ALA A 186 -39.30 -71.36 9.77
CA ALA A 186 -38.90 -71.67 8.40
C ALA A 186 -37.42 -71.35 8.17
N ALA A 187 -36.68 -72.37 7.71
CA ALA A 187 -35.30 -72.24 7.27
C ALA A 187 -35.22 -71.14 6.22
N ILE A 188 -34.48 -70.07 6.54
CA ILE A 188 -34.16 -69.02 5.57
C ILE A 188 -33.36 -69.70 4.47
N GLU A 189 -33.86 -69.66 3.23
CA GLU A 189 -33.17 -70.23 2.09
C GLU A 189 -31.79 -69.55 1.95
N ASN A 190 -30.73 -70.35 1.83
CA ASN A 190 -29.35 -69.83 1.70
C ASN A 190 -29.22 -68.81 0.56
N GLU A 191 -30.00 -68.97 -0.52
CA GLU A 191 -30.06 -68.03 -1.64
C GLU A 191 -30.57 -66.62 -1.23
N ALA A 192 -31.46 -66.52 -0.25
CA ALA A 192 -31.95 -65.23 0.26
C ALA A 192 -30.92 -64.54 1.17
N ILE A 193 -30.08 -65.31 1.87
CA ILE A 193 -28.97 -64.80 2.68
C ILE A 193 -27.85 -64.30 1.75
N GLU A 194 -27.46 -65.08 0.74
CA GLU A 194 -26.47 -64.68 -0.25
C GLU A 194 -26.89 -63.41 -1.00
N ALA A 195 -28.15 -63.34 -1.46
CA ALA A 195 -28.68 -62.14 -2.12
C ALA A 195 -28.66 -60.89 -1.22
N TYR A 196 -28.88 -61.06 0.09
CA TYR A 196 -28.75 -59.98 1.05
C TYR A 196 -27.29 -59.54 1.25
N CYS A 197 -26.37 -60.50 1.45
CA CYS A 197 -24.95 -60.24 1.61
C CYS A 197 -24.35 -59.53 0.37
N ASP A 198 -24.72 -59.95 -0.84
CA ASP A 198 -24.34 -59.30 -2.09
C ASP A 198 -24.89 -57.87 -2.16
N SER A 199 -26.15 -57.69 -1.75
CA SER A 199 -26.77 -56.37 -1.71
C SER A 199 -26.09 -55.42 -0.72
N VAL A 200 -25.69 -55.91 0.46
CA VAL A 200 -24.96 -55.15 1.48
C VAL A 200 -23.56 -54.81 0.96
N THR A 201 -22.84 -55.78 0.39
CA THR A 201 -21.50 -55.58 -0.17
C THR A 201 -21.49 -54.53 -1.28
N LYS A 202 -22.48 -54.54 -2.17
CA LYS A 202 -22.64 -53.53 -3.21
C LYS A 202 -22.86 -52.13 -2.64
N ARG A 203 -23.72 -51.97 -1.63
CA ARG A 203 -23.99 -50.68 -0.98
C ARG A 203 -22.76 -50.16 -0.22
N VAL A 204 -22.01 -51.05 0.42
CA VAL A 204 -20.74 -50.70 1.09
C VAL A 204 -19.74 -50.14 0.10
N ALA A 205 -19.59 -50.76 -1.08
CA ALA A 205 -18.73 -50.25 -2.14
C ALA A 205 -19.16 -48.86 -2.65
N GLU A 206 -20.48 -48.59 -2.73
CA GLU A 206 -21.00 -47.28 -3.11
C GLU A 206 -20.65 -46.21 -2.05
N VAL A 207 -20.80 -46.53 -0.76
CA VAL A 207 -20.42 -45.65 0.36
C VAL A 207 -18.91 -45.38 0.39
N GLU A 208 -18.09 -46.41 0.12
CA GLU A 208 -16.63 -46.26 0.05
C GLU A 208 -16.17 -45.38 -1.11
N ARG A 209 -16.90 -45.41 -2.23
CA ARG A 209 -16.64 -44.52 -3.36
C ARG A 209 -16.87 -43.05 -2.98
N GLU A 210 -17.90 -42.77 -2.18
CA GLU A 210 -18.17 -41.42 -1.68
C GLU A 210 -17.14 -40.97 -0.63
N LEU A 211 -16.71 -41.87 0.28
CA LEU A 211 -15.65 -41.59 1.25
C LEU A 211 -14.27 -41.37 0.59
N SER A 212 -14.02 -42.04 -0.54
CA SER A 212 -12.81 -41.84 -1.36
C SER A 212 -12.67 -40.39 -1.85
N LYS A 213 -13.78 -39.65 -2.05
CA LYS A 213 -13.76 -38.22 -2.38
C LYS A 213 -13.17 -37.36 -1.25
N LEU A 214 -13.31 -37.79 0.01
CA LEU A 214 -12.68 -37.14 1.17
C LEU A 214 -11.19 -37.49 1.31
N LYS A 215 -10.79 -38.72 0.93
CA LYS A 215 -9.36 -39.11 0.90
C LYS A 215 -8.56 -38.25 -0.09
N LEU A 216 -9.12 -37.93 -1.24
CA LEU A 216 -8.55 -36.99 -2.24
C LEU A 216 -8.29 -35.58 -1.67
N MET A 217 -9.02 -35.20 -0.62
CA MET A 217 -8.88 -33.93 0.09
C MET A 217 -7.91 -33.98 1.27
N ARG A 218 -7.14 -35.07 1.43
CA ARG A 218 -6.24 -35.34 2.58
C ARG A 218 -6.95 -35.31 3.93
N ALA A 219 -8.27 -35.49 3.97
CA ALA A 219 -8.95 -35.77 5.22
C ALA A 219 -8.46 -37.12 5.75
N ARG A 220 -8.21 -37.23 7.07
CA ARG A 220 -7.93 -38.53 7.69
C ARG A 220 -9.21 -39.36 7.66
N VAL A 221 -9.35 -40.17 6.62
CA VAL A 221 -10.33 -41.24 6.57
C VAL A 221 -9.64 -42.49 7.10
N GLY A 222 -10.21 -43.12 8.13
CA GLY A 222 -9.69 -44.35 8.71
C GLY A 222 -9.69 -45.55 7.74
N PRO A 223 -9.51 -46.78 8.23
CA PRO A 223 -9.64 -47.98 7.41
C PRO A 223 -10.98 -48.02 6.68
N SER A 224 -10.99 -48.69 5.53
CA SER A 224 -12.18 -48.82 4.68
C SER A 224 -13.34 -49.52 5.41
N LEU A 225 -14.57 -49.28 4.97
CA LEU A 225 -15.74 -49.90 5.59
C LEU A 225 -15.70 -51.41 5.39
N ASN A 226 -15.21 -51.86 4.24
CA ASN A 226 -15.03 -53.26 3.90
C ASN A 226 -13.99 -53.93 4.81
N GLU A 227 -12.84 -53.27 5.06
CA GLU A 227 -11.86 -53.78 6.04
C GLU A 227 -12.48 -53.92 7.44
N ARG A 228 -13.27 -52.94 7.88
CA ARG A 228 -13.95 -53.00 9.19
C ARG A 228 -15.05 -54.06 9.24
N MET A 229 -15.75 -54.29 8.14
CA MET A 229 -16.76 -55.35 8.04
C MET A 229 -16.12 -56.73 8.07
N GLN A 230 -15.02 -56.94 7.35
CA GLN A 230 -14.28 -58.19 7.34
C GLN A 230 -13.66 -58.48 8.72
N GLU A 231 -13.14 -57.44 9.40
CA GLU A 231 -12.73 -57.56 10.81
C GLU A 231 -13.87 -57.99 11.72
N PHE A 232 -15.05 -57.40 11.56
CA PHE A 232 -16.23 -57.72 12.37
C PHE A 232 -16.76 -59.14 12.11
N ILE A 233 -16.80 -59.57 10.84
CA ILE A 233 -17.20 -60.93 10.44
C ILE A 233 -16.26 -61.96 11.05
N ARG A 234 -14.94 -61.78 10.88
CA ARG A 234 -13.92 -62.68 11.44
C ARG A 234 -14.01 -62.77 12.96
N PHE A 235 -14.25 -61.65 13.65
CA PHE A 235 -14.38 -61.63 15.11
C PHE A 235 -15.56 -62.48 15.60
N HIS A 236 -16.68 -62.48 14.87
CA HIS A 236 -17.87 -63.26 15.24
C HIS A 236 -17.85 -64.71 14.74
N GLU A 237 -17.08 -65.03 13.70
CA GLU A 237 -16.81 -66.42 13.29
C GLU A 237 -15.90 -67.14 14.30
N GLU A 238 -14.97 -66.43 14.95
CA GLU A 238 -14.10 -66.96 16.00
C GLU A 238 -14.86 -67.20 17.34
N GLU A 239 -15.84 -66.38 17.69
CA GLU A 239 -16.70 -66.59 18.87
C GLU A 239 -17.71 -67.75 18.70
N GLY A 240 -18.05 -68.11 17.47
CA GLY A 240 -18.99 -69.20 17.17
C GLY A 240 -18.40 -70.62 17.22
N LEU A 241 -17.07 -70.74 17.30
CA LEU A 241 -16.35 -72.03 17.28
C LEU A 241 -15.95 -72.56 18.67
N ASP A 242 -16.21 -71.81 19.75
CA ASP A 242 -15.82 -72.19 21.12
C ASP A 242 -16.98 -72.71 21.99
N VAL A 243 -18.02 -73.29 21.37
CA VAL A 243 -19.09 -74.01 22.09
C VAL A 243 -19.27 -75.40 21.49
N GLY A 244 -18.34 -76.33 21.76
CA GLY A 244 -18.59 -77.75 21.50
C GLY A 244 -17.40 -78.69 21.39
N SER A 245 -16.59 -78.85 22.45
CA SER A 245 -15.81 -80.07 22.79
C SER A 245 -15.11 -79.75 24.13
N ASP A 246 -15.32 -80.39 25.28
CA ASP A 246 -15.44 -81.81 25.57
C ASP A 246 -16.30 -82.07 26.82
N HIS A 247 -17.29 -82.95 26.67
CA HIS A 247 -17.70 -83.87 27.72
C HIS A 247 -17.39 -85.28 27.24
N SER A 248 -16.32 -85.87 27.77
CA SER A 248 -16.21 -87.29 28.19
C SER A 248 -14.87 -87.51 28.89
#